data_AF-A0A924DAZ0-F1
#
_entry.id   AF-A0A924DAZ0-F1
#
_cell.length_a   1.000
_cell.length_b   1.000
_cell.length_c   1.000
_cell.angle_alpha   90.00
_cell.angle_beta   90.00
_cell.angle_gamma   90.00
#
_symmetry.space_group_name_H-M   'P 1'
#
loop_
_entity.id
_entity.type
_entity.pdbx_description
1 polymer ?
#
loop_
_entity_poly.entity_id
_entity_poly.type
_entity_poly.pdbx_seq_one_letter_code
_entity_poly.pdbx_strand_id
1 'polypeptide(L)'
;MNWQQILTYQRLKALAGSRSYEAGMTYFEAGAVSGLLVGEQTLTGWVQGSERYRVRLDYNLETNTDANAEEGEEQFSADCTCPFSREGNFC
;
A
#
# COMPACT_ATOMS: atom_id res chain seq x y z
N MET A 1 7.57 0.39 -15.62
CA MET A 1 7.71 -0.42 -14.39
C MET A 1 6.69 -1.56 -14.42
N ASN A 2 7.04 -2.77 -13.93
CA ASN A 2 6.10 -3.89 -13.88
C ASN A 2 5.65 -4.16 -12.44
N TRP A 3 4.52 -3.58 -12.04
CA TRP A 3 3.97 -3.72 -10.69
C TRP A 3 3.75 -5.17 -10.25
N GLN A 4 3.39 -6.08 -11.17
CA GLN A 4 3.14 -7.48 -10.83
C GLN A 4 4.41 -8.24 -10.39
N GLN A 5 5.58 -7.76 -10.82
CA GLN A 5 6.87 -8.36 -10.42
C GLN A 5 7.39 -7.78 -9.10
N ILE A 6 7.00 -6.55 -8.77
CA ILE A 6 7.54 -5.81 -7.62
C ILE A 6 6.60 -5.92 -6.41
N LEU A 7 5.29 -5.93 -6.64
CA LEU A 7 4.26 -5.92 -5.62
C LEU A 7 3.61 -7.31 -5.50
N THR A 8 4.10 -8.10 -4.56
CA THR A 8 3.57 -9.44 -4.24
C THR A 8 2.70 -9.39 -2.99
N TYR A 9 1.85 -10.40 -2.78
CA TYR A 9 1.06 -10.53 -1.54
C TYR A 9 1.95 -10.53 -0.28
N GLN A 10 3.11 -11.18 -0.35
CA GLN A 10 4.06 -11.20 0.76
C GLN A 10 4.64 -9.81 1.06
N ARG A 11 5.03 -9.06 0.02
CA ARG A 11 5.51 -7.68 0.17
C ARG A 11 4.42 -6.74 0.68
N LEU A 12 3.19 -6.86 0.18
CA LEU A 12 2.05 -6.11 0.68
C LEU A 12 1.77 -6.41 2.15
N LYS A 13 1.84 -7.68 2.56
CA LYS A 13 1.65 -8.07 3.97
C LYS A 13 2.79 -7.59 4.88
N ALA A 14 4.03 -7.61 4.40
CA ALA A 14 5.18 -7.06 5.13
C ALA A 14 5.02 -5.55 5.33
N LEU A 15 4.75 -4.82 4.24
CA LEU A 15 4.56 -3.37 4.25
C LEU A 15 3.37 -2.93 5.10
N ALA A 16 2.25 -3.64 5.02
CA ALA A 16 1.04 -3.29 5.75
C ALA A 16 1.02 -3.78 7.20
N GLY A 17 1.83 -4.78 7.51
CA GLY A 17 1.64 -5.63 8.69
C GLY A 17 0.39 -6.51 8.57
N SER A 18 0.35 -7.59 9.36
CA SER A 18 -0.72 -8.60 9.27
C SER A 18 -2.12 -8.02 9.48
N ARG A 19 -2.30 -7.12 10.45
CA ARG A 19 -3.61 -6.58 10.81
C ARG A 19 -4.23 -5.74 9.69
N SER A 20 -3.46 -4.82 9.12
CA SER A 20 -3.97 -3.96 8.05
C SER A 20 -4.13 -4.73 6.75
N TYR A 21 -3.24 -5.68 6.47
CA TYR A 21 -3.40 -6.57 5.32
C TYR A 21 -4.72 -7.35 5.37
N GLU A 22 -5.04 -7.96 6.52
CA GLU A 22 -6.29 -8.71 6.70
C GLU A 22 -7.53 -7.80 6.60
N ALA A 23 -7.46 -6.58 7.14
CA ALA A 23 -8.52 -5.59 6.98
C ALA A 23 -8.72 -5.18 5.52
N GLY A 24 -7.63 -4.90 4.80
CA GLY A 24 -7.65 -4.57 3.37
C GLY A 24 -8.24 -5.68 2.52
N MET A 25 -7.89 -6.94 2.81
CA MET A 25 -8.49 -8.11 2.16
C MET A 25 -9.99 -8.20 2.42
N THR A 26 -10.44 -7.92 3.64
CA THR A 26 -11.88 -7.90 3.97
C THR A 26 -12.63 -6.84 3.14
N TYR A 27 -12.06 -5.65 2.97
CA TYR A 27 -12.64 -4.62 2.09
C TYR A 27 -12.64 -5.03 0.61
N PHE A 28 -11.58 -5.69 0.14
CA PHE A 28 -11.49 -6.18 -1.23
C PHE A 28 -12.55 -7.25 -1.51
N GLU A 29 -12.68 -8.24 -0.63
CA GLU A 29 -13.67 -9.32 -0.74
C GLU A 29 -15.11 -8.80 -0.65
N ALA A 30 -15.35 -7.76 0.14
CA ALA A 30 -16.65 -7.08 0.21
C ALA A 30 -16.95 -6.19 -1.02
N GLY A 31 -16.03 -6.07 -1.98
CA GLY A 31 -16.19 -5.20 -3.15
C GLY A 31 -16.13 -3.70 -2.82
N ALA A 32 -15.57 -3.33 -1.66
CA ALA A 32 -15.46 -1.95 -1.20
C ALA A 32 -14.24 -1.21 -1.78
N VAL A 33 -13.36 -1.91 -2.49
CA VAL A 33 -12.18 -1.34 -3.15
C VAL A 33 -12.52 -1.00 -4.60
N SER A 34 -12.21 0.22 -5.03
CA SER A 34 -12.57 0.70 -6.37
C SER A 34 -11.58 1.72 -6.93
N GLY A 35 -11.74 2.00 -8.22
CA GLY A 35 -11.06 3.11 -8.90
C GLY A 35 -9.55 2.97 -8.96
N LEU A 36 -8.99 1.77 -9.07
CA LEU A 36 -7.54 1.59 -9.13
C LEU A 36 -6.93 2.38 -10.30
N LEU A 37 -6.04 3.32 -9.96
CA LEU A 37 -5.19 4.04 -10.90
C LEU A 37 -3.77 3.52 -10.77
N VAL A 38 -3.20 3.13 -11.91
CA VAL A 38 -1.84 2.60 -12.02
C VAL A 38 -0.98 3.61 -12.77
N GLY A 39 -0.10 4.30 -12.05
CA GLY A 39 0.94 5.15 -12.61
C GLY A 39 2.27 4.40 -12.75
N GLU A 40 3.30 5.11 -13.23
CA GLU A 40 4.62 4.52 -13.40
C GLU A 40 5.31 4.15 -12.07
N GLN A 41 5.12 4.97 -11.04
CA GLN A 41 5.71 4.80 -9.71
C GLN A 41 4.70 4.95 -8.57
N THR A 42 3.42 5.15 -8.91
CA THR A 42 2.35 5.33 -7.93
C THR A 42 1.18 4.41 -8.24
N LEU A 43 0.63 3.76 -7.22
CA LEU A 43 -0.69 3.14 -7.24
C LEU A 43 -1.63 3.98 -6.38
N THR A 44 -2.84 4.22 -6.87
CA THR A 44 -3.88 4.90 -6.06
C THR A 44 -5.19 4.12 -6.17
N GLY A 45 -5.81 3.86 -5.02
CA GLY A 45 -7.10 3.21 -4.92
C GLY A 45 -8.02 3.95 -3.96
N TRP A 46 -9.29 3.60 -4.00
CA TRP A 46 -10.29 4.10 -3.06
C TRP A 46 -10.94 2.95 -2.34
N VAL A 47 -11.19 3.15 -1.04
CA VAL A 47 -11.87 2.17 -0.20
C VAL A 47 -13.13 2.83 0.36
N GLN A 48 -14.24 2.10 0.31
CA GLN A 48 -15.50 2.50 0.89
C GLN A 48 -15.65 1.88 2.30
N GLY A 49 -15.24 2.63 3.32
CA GLY A 49 -15.54 2.31 4.72
C GLY A 49 -16.84 2.99 5.18
N SER A 50 -16.84 3.50 6.43
CA SER A 50 -17.87 4.45 6.88
C SER A 50 -17.92 5.71 6.00
N GLU A 51 -16.75 6.13 5.52
CA GLU A 51 -16.57 7.16 4.50
C GLU A 51 -15.64 6.64 3.41
N ARG A 52 -15.68 7.27 2.23
CA ARG A 52 -14.75 6.95 1.15
C ARG A 52 -13.39 7.59 1.44
N TYR A 53 -12.33 6.79 1.45
CA TYR A 53 -10.96 7.29 1.59
C TYR A 53 -10.06 6.81 0.46
N ARG A 54 -8.98 7.54 0.22
CA ARG A 54 -7.95 7.23 -0.78
C ARG A 54 -6.79 6.53 -0.10
N VAL A 55 -6.28 5.48 -0.74
CA VAL A 55 -5.00 4.85 -0.43
C VAL A 55 -4.05 5.10 -1.59
N ARG A 56 -2.83 5.54 -1.30
CA ARG A 56 -1.77 5.76 -2.27
C ARG A 56 -0.53 5.00 -1.83
N LEU A 57 0.08 4.30 -2.78
CA LEU A 57 1.35 3.61 -2.63
C LEU A 57 2.32 4.17 -3.66
N ASP A 58 3.47 4.66 -3.20
CA ASP A 58 4.55 5.17 -4.03
C ASP A 58 5.75 4.22 -3.95
N TYR A 59 6.43 4.04 -5.08
CA TYR A 59 7.66 3.27 -5.18
C TYR A 59 8.85 4.21 -5.39
N ASN A 60 9.75 4.23 -4.41
CA ASN A 60 10.95 5.06 -4.39
C ASN A 60 12.12 4.28 -4.98
N LEU A 61 12.57 4.70 -6.17
CA LEU A 61 13.73 4.09 -6.85
C LEU A 61 15.08 4.47 -6.22
N GLU A 62 15.13 5.54 -5.42
CA GLU A 62 16.38 6.14 -4.92
C GLU A 62 16.80 5.67 -3.52
N THR A 63 15.93 4.96 -2.79
CA THR A 63 16.20 4.44 -1.45
C THR A 63 16.91 3.10 -1.54
N ASN A 64 18.21 3.14 -1.79
CA ASN A 64 19.17 2.07 -1.47
C ASN A 64 20.60 2.62 -1.57
N THR A 65 20.97 3.52 -0.66
CA THR A 65 22.39 3.90 -0.45
C THR A 65 23.04 3.14 0.70
N ASP A 66 22.28 2.33 1.44
CA ASP A 66 22.83 1.45 2.48
C ASP A 66 22.93 0.02 1.94
N ALA A 67 24.16 -0.49 1.79
CA ALA A 67 24.44 -1.82 1.27
C ALA A 67 23.95 -2.96 2.19
N ASN A 68 23.42 -2.61 3.38
CA ASN A 68 22.90 -3.55 4.37
C ASN A 68 21.37 -3.46 4.54
N ALA A 69 20.68 -2.60 3.80
CA ALA A 69 19.22 -2.52 3.85
C ALA A 69 18.61 -3.80 3.28
N GLU A 70 17.76 -4.47 4.07
CA GLU A 70 17.00 -5.62 3.59
C GLU A 70 16.14 -5.19 2.40
N GLU A 71 16.29 -5.87 1.25
CA GLU A 71 15.57 -5.54 0.01
C GLU A 71 14.04 -5.59 0.21
N GLY A 72 13.39 -4.44 0.40
CA GLY A 72 11.95 -4.35 0.14
C GLY A 72 11.13 -3.34 0.91
N GLU A 73 11.53 -2.90 2.10
CA GLU A 73 10.70 -1.97 2.90
C GLU A 73 10.97 -0.50 2.58
N GLU A 74 12.23 -0.10 2.40
CA GLU A 74 12.59 1.31 2.14
C GLU A 74 12.12 1.82 0.76
N GLN A 75 11.85 0.90 -0.16
CA GLN A 75 11.47 1.22 -1.55
C GLN A 75 9.99 1.60 -1.69
N PHE A 76 9.18 1.46 -0.64
CA PHE A 76 7.75 1.79 -0.70
C PHE A 76 7.36 2.77 0.39
N SER A 77 6.58 3.78 0.01
CA SER A 77 5.93 4.68 0.96
C SER A 77 4.43 4.71 0.69
N ALA A 78 3.63 4.80 1.74
CA ALA A 78 2.18 4.84 1.61
C ALA A 78 1.55 6.00 2.36
N ASP A 79 0.44 6.47 1.80
CA ASP A 79 -0.42 7.52 2.32
C ASP A 79 -1.87 7.05 2.28
N CYS A 80 -2.62 7.35 3.35
CA CYS A 80 -4.03 7.04 3.43
C CYS A 80 -4.80 8.21 4.04
N THR A 81 -5.92 8.58 3.42
CA THR A 81 -6.81 9.62 3.94
C THR A 81 -7.87 9.06 4.90
N CYS A 82 -7.69 7.84 5.43
CA CYS A 82 -8.61 7.22 6.36
C CYS A 82 -8.64 8.01 7.68
N PRO A 83 -9.82 8.38 8.21
CA PRO A 83 -9.92 9.16 9.44
C PRO A 83 -9.35 8.44 10.67
N PHE A 84 -9.19 7.12 10.59
CA PHE A 84 -8.62 6.28 11.65
C PHE A 84 -7.12 6.04 11.50
N SER A 85 -6.48 6.55 10.43
CA SER A 85 -5.04 6.42 10.22
C SER A 85 -4.28 7.39 11.14
N ARG A 86 -4.20 7.04 12.43
CA ARG A 86 -3.26 7.68 13.37
C ARG A 86 -1.95 6.89 13.35
N GLU A 87 -0.83 7.62 13.25
CA GLU A 87 0.54 7.14 13.52
C GLU A 87 1.17 6.20 12.48
N GLY A 88 1.13 6.55 11.19
CA GLY A 88 1.95 5.85 10.17
C GLY A 88 1.55 4.39 9.88
N ASN A 89 0.40 3.95 10.41
CA ASN A 89 -0.15 2.63 10.12
C ASN A 89 -0.66 2.57 8.68
N PHE A 90 -0.23 1.55 7.95
CA PHE A 90 -0.76 1.23 6.63
C PHE A 90 -2.26 0.86 6.74
N CYS A 91 -3.07 1.23 5.75
CA CYS A 91 -4.50 0.94 5.69
C CYS A 91 -4.83 -0.11 4.61
#